data_AF-A0A357L1G6-F1
#
_entry.id   AF-A0A357L1G6-F1
#
_cell.length_a   1.000
_cell.length_b   1.000
_cell.length_c   1.000
_cell.angle_alpha   90.00
_cell.angle_beta   90.00
_cell.angle_gamma   90.00
#
_symmetry.space_group_name_H-M   'P 1'
#
loop_
_entity.id
_entity.type
_entity.pdbx_description
1 polymer ?
#
loop_
_entity_poly.entity_id
_entity_poly.type
_entity_poly.pdbx_seq_one_letter_code
_entity_poly.pdbx_strand_id
1 'polypeptide(L)'
;DTEIAERLSKAIGDHAARRNVEIGPDIMRRIEKSVLLHVLDTDWREHLQMLDHLRSVVWMRGHAQRDPINEFKTEAFALFEALLDGLRRDVTRTLMRLQISRPEDAAPRPQAPQRIVESHVDPTTGENEMALAAADAQERLKRGASAGLATMSGFARAQGVDLARPETWGSVPRNAPCPCG
;
A
#
# COMPACT_ATOMS: atom_id res chain seq x y z
N ASP A 1 8.96 2.00 -44.84
CA ASP A 1 8.04 2.21 -43.70
C ASP A 1 7.15 1.01 -43.41
N THR A 2 6.47 0.43 -44.40
CA THR A 2 5.58 -0.74 -44.23
C THR A 2 6.30 -1.97 -43.68
N GLU A 3 7.49 -2.30 -44.19
CA GLU A 3 8.26 -3.46 -43.71
C GLU A 3 8.63 -3.36 -42.22
N ILE A 4 8.99 -2.16 -41.74
CA ILE A 4 9.36 -1.95 -40.33
C ILE A 4 8.13 -2.16 -39.43
N ALA A 5 6.99 -1.61 -39.83
CA ALA A 5 5.74 -1.75 -39.09
C ALA A 5 5.29 -3.21 -38.97
N GLU A 6 5.42 -3.99 -40.05
CA GLU A 6 5.12 -5.42 -40.05
C GLU A 6 6.06 -6.21 -39.13
N ARG A 7 7.37 -5.95 -39.21
CA ARG A 7 8.37 -6.63 -38.36
C ARG A 7 8.15 -6.32 -36.88
N LEU A 8 7.84 -5.08 -36.55
CA LEU A 8 7.54 -4.68 -35.18
C LEU A 8 6.24 -5.34 -34.67
N SER A 9 5.18 -5.35 -35.49
CA SER A 9 3.90 -5.97 -35.14
C SER A 9 4.07 -7.47 -34.87
N LYS A 10 4.89 -8.15 -35.68
CA LYS A 10 5.24 -9.55 -35.45
C LYS A 10 5.99 -9.75 -34.13
N ALA A 11 7.03 -8.96 -33.87
CA ALA A 11 7.80 -9.07 -32.63
C ALA A 11 6.94 -8.82 -31.36
N ILE A 12 6.02 -7.85 -31.44
CA ILE A 12 5.05 -7.56 -30.37
C ILE A 12 4.10 -8.75 -30.17
N GLY A 13 3.55 -9.31 -31.26
CA GLY A 13 2.68 -10.50 -31.20
C GLY A 13 3.39 -11.70 -30.58
N ASP A 14 4.63 -11.98 -30.98
CA ASP A 14 5.45 -13.07 -30.44
C ASP A 14 5.77 -12.86 -28.96
N HIS A 15 5.98 -11.62 -28.52
CA HIS A 15 6.18 -11.30 -27.11
C HIS A 15 4.90 -11.49 -26.29
N ALA A 16 3.76 -11.01 -26.79
CA ALA A 16 2.46 -11.17 -26.14
C ALA A 16 2.07 -12.65 -26.01
N ALA A 17 2.29 -13.45 -27.07
CA ALA A 17 2.01 -14.88 -27.06
C ALA A 17 2.86 -15.63 -26.01
N ARG A 18 4.16 -15.32 -25.91
CA ARG A 18 5.04 -15.91 -24.89
C ARG A 18 4.55 -15.62 -23.47
N ARG A 19 4.24 -14.35 -23.18
CA ARG A 19 3.70 -13.95 -21.86
C ARG A 19 2.38 -14.63 -21.53
N ASN A 20 1.49 -14.78 -22.52
CA ASN A 20 0.21 -15.44 -22.32
C ASN A 20 0.37 -16.91 -21.91
N VAL A 21 1.40 -17.59 -22.41
CA VAL A 21 1.76 -18.97 -22.01
C VAL A 21 2.43 -19.01 -20.64
N GLU A 22 3.37 -18.11 -20.37
CA GLU A 22 4.12 -18.06 -19.09
C GLU A 22 3.24 -17.77 -17.86
N ILE A 23 2.26 -16.89 -18.04
CA ILE A 23 1.36 -16.40 -16.99
C ILE A 23 0.08 -17.25 -16.93
N GLY A 24 -0.39 -17.74 -18.08
CA GLY A 24 -1.66 -18.42 -18.24
C GLY A 24 -2.77 -17.50 -18.76
N PRO A 25 -3.63 -17.98 -19.67
CA PRO A 25 -4.57 -17.14 -20.43
C PRO A 25 -5.66 -16.48 -19.59
N ASP A 26 -6.16 -17.16 -18.56
CA ASP A 26 -7.22 -16.62 -17.71
C ASP A 26 -6.71 -15.49 -16.81
N ILE A 27 -5.49 -15.64 -16.29
CA ILE A 27 -4.85 -14.62 -15.46
C ILE A 27 -4.47 -13.43 -16.33
N MET A 28 -3.89 -13.67 -17.52
CA MET A 28 -3.53 -12.60 -18.45
C MET A 28 -4.74 -11.75 -18.85
N ARG A 29 -5.88 -12.36 -19.18
CA ARG A 29 -7.14 -11.63 -19.48
C ARG A 29 -7.60 -10.75 -18.32
N ARG A 30 -7.48 -11.23 -17.07
CA ARG A 30 -7.84 -10.43 -15.89
C ARG A 30 -6.90 -9.24 -15.72
N ILE A 31 -5.61 -9.45 -15.97
CA ILE A 31 -4.60 -8.39 -15.93
C ILE A 31 -4.86 -7.34 -17.01
N GLU A 32 -5.07 -7.74 -18.26
CA GLU A 32 -5.41 -6.83 -19.36
C GLU A 32 -6.63 -5.97 -19.02
N LYS A 33 -7.70 -6.60 -18.53
CA LYS A 33 -8.90 -5.90 -18.09
C LYS A 33 -8.61 -4.93 -16.96
N SER A 34 -7.85 -5.36 -15.95
CA SER A 34 -7.52 -4.53 -14.79
C SER A 34 -6.68 -3.32 -15.18
N VAL A 35 -5.66 -3.52 -16.03
CA VAL A 35 -4.78 -2.45 -16.53
C VAL A 35 -5.59 -1.46 -17.37
N LEU A 36 -6.40 -1.95 -18.31
CA LEU A 36 -7.24 -1.10 -19.15
C LEU A 36 -8.17 -0.23 -18.32
N LEU A 37 -8.89 -0.81 -17.35
CA LEU A 37 -9.83 -0.07 -16.51
C LEU A 37 -9.11 0.93 -15.60
N HIS A 38 -7.94 0.58 -15.06
CA HIS A 38 -7.17 1.47 -14.20
C HIS A 38 -6.63 2.69 -14.97
N VAL A 39 -6.07 2.48 -16.16
CA VAL A 39 -5.57 3.56 -17.01
C VAL A 39 -6.73 4.43 -17.49
N LEU A 40 -7.82 3.82 -17.97
CA LEU A 40 -9.02 4.55 -18.40
C LEU A 40 -9.57 5.46 -17.31
N ASP A 41 -9.70 4.95 -16.08
CA ASP A 41 -10.21 5.75 -14.97
C ASP A 41 -9.28 6.91 -14.59
N THR A 42 -7.97 6.73 -14.73
CA THR A 42 -6.98 7.78 -14.48
C THR A 42 -7.07 8.87 -15.55
N ASP A 43 -6.99 8.48 -16.83
CA ASP A 43 -7.03 9.39 -17.98
C ASP A 43 -8.37 10.14 -18.03
N TRP A 44 -9.47 9.47 -17.72
CA TRP A 44 -10.80 10.07 -17.72
C TRP A 44 -10.94 11.14 -16.63
N ARG A 45 -10.43 10.89 -15.42
CA ARG A 45 -10.44 11.88 -14.34
C ARG A 45 -9.61 13.11 -14.71
N GLU A 46 -8.44 12.92 -15.30
CA GLU A 46 -7.61 14.02 -15.81
C GLU A 46 -8.33 14.81 -16.91
N HIS A 47 -8.99 14.12 -17.85
CA HIS A 47 -9.78 14.76 -18.90
C HIS A 47 -10.94 15.59 -18.35
N LEU A 48 -11.67 15.10 -17.34
CA LEU A 48 -12.71 15.89 -16.69
C LEU A 48 -12.17 17.16 -16.02
N GLN A 49 -11.00 17.08 -15.38
CA GLN A 49 -10.32 18.25 -14.82
C GLN A 49 -9.91 19.24 -15.91
N MET A 50 -9.40 18.75 -17.04
CA MET A 50 -9.02 19.58 -18.18
C MET A 50 -10.25 20.27 -18.81
N LEU A 51 -11.37 19.56 -18.95
CA LEU A 51 -12.63 20.14 -19.46
C LEU A 51 -13.17 21.21 -18.52
N ASP A 52 -13.07 21.02 -17.21
CA ASP A 52 -13.49 22.02 -16.23
C ASP A 52 -12.61 23.29 -16.33
N HIS A 53 -11.30 23.11 -16.45
CA HIS A 53 -10.38 24.22 -16.69
C HIS A 53 -10.70 24.94 -18.01
N LEU A 54 -10.88 24.20 -19.10
CA LEU A 54 -11.26 24.74 -20.40
C LEU A 54 -12.54 25.58 -20.32
N ARG A 55 -13.56 25.08 -19.62
CA ARG A 55 -14.82 25.78 -19.40
C ARG A 55 -14.65 27.09 -18.63
N SER A 56 -13.70 27.15 -17.69
CA SER A 56 -13.40 28.37 -16.93
C SER A 56 -12.78 29.48 -17.79
N VAL A 57 -12.01 29.12 -18.82
CA VAL A 57 -11.25 30.08 -19.65
C VAL A 57 -11.92 30.41 -20.98
N VAL A 58 -12.77 29.53 -21.53
CA VAL A 58 -13.33 29.67 -22.89
C VAL A 58 -14.14 30.96 -23.07
N TRP A 59 -14.76 31.46 -22.00
CA TRP A 59 -15.52 32.71 -22.00
C TRP A 59 -14.68 33.92 -22.41
N MET A 60 -13.36 33.89 -22.17
CA MET A 60 -12.45 34.96 -22.59
C MET A 60 -12.41 35.12 -24.11
N ARG A 61 -12.74 34.06 -24.89
CA ARG A 61 -12.81 34.13 -26.36
C ARG A 61 -14.02 34.89 -26.87
N GLY A 62 -15.05 35.07 -26.04
CA GLY A 62 -16.18 35.96 -26.33
C GLY A 62 -15.74 37.41 -26.54
N HIS A 63 -14.66 37.85 -25.88
CA HIS A 63 -14.08 39.17 -26.12
C HIS A 63 -13.47 39.33 -27.53
N ALA A 64 -13.13 38.22 -28.20
CA ALA A 64 -12.62 38.20 -29.56
C ALA A 64 -13.72 37.99 -30.63
N GLN A 65 -15.00 38.19 -30.28
CA GLN A 65 -16.17 37.98 -31.16
C GLN A 65 -16.31 36.55 -31.72
N ARG A 66 -15.67 35.57 -31.09
CA ARG A 66 -15.87 34.14 -31.41
C ARG A 66 -16.94 33.56 -30.50
N ASP A 67 -17.72 32.62 -31.03
CA ASP A 67 -18.73 31.90 -30.26
C ASP A 67 -18.05 30.93 -29.28
N PRO A 68 -18.09 31.20 -27.95
CA PRO A 68 -17.40 30.39 -26.95
C PRO A 68 -17.90 28.94 -26.91
N ILE A 69 -19.14 28.67 -27.31
CA ILE A 69 -19.70 27.32 -27.31
C ILE A 69 -19.07 26.46 -28.40
N ASN A 70 -18.85 27.04 -29.58
CA ASN A 70 -18.23 26.31 -30.70
C ASN A 70 -16.75 26.06 -30.42
N GLU A 71 -16.03 27.05 -29.90
CA GLU A 71 -14.63 26.91 -29.47
C GLU A 71 -14.47 25.83 -28.40
N PHE A 72 -15.36 25.81 -27.40
CA PHE A 72 -15.36 24.77 -26.37
C PHE A 72 -15.51 23.38 -26.99
N LYS A 73 -16.47 23.18 -27.91
CA LYS A 73 -16.70 21.88 -28.55
C LYS A 73 -15.49 21.42 -29.35
N THR A 74 -14.89 22.30 -30.14
CA THR A 74 -13.73 21.97 -30.98
C THR A 74 -12.51 21.60 -30.11
N GLU A 75 -12.21 22.37 -29.08
CA GLU A 75 -11.08 22.08 -28.18
C GLU A 75 -11.35 20.85 -27.29
N ALA A 76 -12.56 20.71 -26.76
CA ALA A 76 -12.94 19.54 -25.97
C ALA A 76 -12.84 18.25 -26.78
N PHE A 77 -13.21 18.28 -28.06
CA PHE A 77 -13.07 17.13 -28.95
C PHE A 77 -11.59 16.80 -29.23
N ALA A 78 -10.75 17.80 -29.49
CA ALA A 78 -9.31 17.60 -29.67
C ALA A 78 -8.66 17.00 -28.41
N LEU A 79 -9.07 17.44 -27.22
CA LEU A 79 -8.63 16.86 -25.93
C LEU A 79 -9.10 15.40 -25.77
N PHE A 80 -10.30 15.06 -26.24
CA PHE A 80 -10.81 13.70 -26.21
C PHE A 80 -10.04 12.76 -27.15
N GLU A 81 -9.71 13.21 -28.37
CA GLU A 81 -8.86 12.44 -29.28
C GLU A 81 -7.46 12.20 -28.68
N ALA A 82 -6.87 13.23 -28.06
CA ALA A 82 -5.61 13.11 -27.36
C ALA A 82 -5.68 12.10 -26.20
N LEU A 83 -6.79 12.06 -25.45
CA LEU A 83 -7.03 11.06 -24.42
C LEU A 83 -7.08 9.64 -25.01
N LEU A 84 -7.82 9.41 -26.10
CA LEU A 84 -7.93 8.08 -26.70
C LEU A 84 -6.57 7.56 -27.18
N ASP A 85 -5.74 8.44 -27.73
CA ASP A 85 -4.39 8.11 -28.14
C ASP A 85 -3.45 7.90 -26.95
N GLY A 86 -3.59 8.68 -25.88
CA GLY A 86 -2.89 8.50 -24.61
C GLY A 86 -3.18 7.12 -24.03
N LEU A 87 -4.46 6.80 -23.86
CA LEU A 87 -4.96 5.53 -23.34
C LEU A 87 -4.35 4.33 -24.06
N ARG A 88 -4.34 4.32 -25.40
CA ARG A 88 -3.74 3.23 -26.20
C ARG A 88 -2.26 3.09 -25.93
N ARG A 89 -1.52 4.20 -25.83
CA ARG A 89 -0.08 4.19 -25.56
C ARG A 89 0.22 3.70 -24.15
N ASP A 90 -0.53 4.16 -23.16
CA ASP A 90 -0.23 3.89 -21.75
C ASP A 90 -0.66 2.48 -21.32
N VAL A 91 -1.78 1.98 -21.84
CA VAL A 91 -2.14 0.56 -21.70
C VAL A 91 -1.08 -0.33 -22.32
N THR A 92 -0.67 -0.05 -23.56
CA THR A 92 0.36 -0.85 -24.25
C THR A 92 1.69 -0.81 -23.51
N ARG A 93 2.13 0.38 -23.08
CA ARG A 93 3.36 0.57 -22.31
C ARG A 93 3.34 -0.21 -21.00
N THR A 94 2.24 -0.12 -20.26
CA THR A 94 2.07 -0.79 -18.97
C THR A 94 2.10 -2.30 -19.15
N LEU A 95 1.35 -2.83 -20.12
CA LEU A 95 1.33 -4.26 -20.41
C LEU A 95 2.70 -4.80 -20.81
N MET A 96 3.49 -4.05 -21.59
CA MET A 96 4.83 -4.46 -22.02
C MET A 96 5.88 -4.40 -20.90
N ARG A 97 5.68 -3.56 -19.88
CA ARG A 97 6.60 -3.40 -18.74
C ARG A 97 6.25 -4.27 -17.54
N LEU A 98 5.03 -4.79 -17.49
CA LEU A 98 4.53 -5.55 -16.35
C LEU A 98 5.31 -6.86 -16.16
N GLN A 99 6.11 -6.92 -15.09
CA GLN A 99 6.76 -8.13 -14.60
C GLN A 99 5.90 -8.74 -13.49
N ILE A 100 5.53 -10.01 -13.65
CA ILE A 100 4.78 -10.74 -12.63
C ILE A 100 5.77 -11.62 -11.89
N SER A 101 6.12 -11.24 -10.67
CA SER A 101 6.89 -12.09 -9.78
C SER A 101 6.03 -13.28 -9.37
N ARG A 102 6.52 -14.49 -9.58
CA ARG A 102 5.89 -15.66 -8.99
C ARG A 102 6.14 -15.64 -7.48
N PRO A 103 5.23 -16.21 -6.68
CA PRO A 103 5.43 -16.30 -5.23
C PRO A 103 6.70 -17.06 -4.85
N GLU A 104 7.25 -17.92 -5.73
CA GLU A 104 8.57 -18.55 -5.56
C GLU A 104 9.76 -17.57 -5.65
N ASP A 105 9.60 -16.44 -6.35
CA ASP A 105 10.61 -15.38 -6.48
C ASP A 105 10.46 -14.27 -5.42
N ALA A 106 9.47 -14.40 -4.52
CA ALA A 106 9.31 -13.47 -3.41
C ALA A 106 10.53 -13.60 -2.51
N ALA A 107 11.34 -12.54 -2.43
CA ALA A 107 12.48 -12.46 -1.54
C ALA A 107 12.08 -12.94 -0.13
N PRO A 108 12.95 -13.69 0.58
CA PRO A 108 12.66 -14.15 1.93
C PRO A 108 12.17 -12.95 2.75
N ARG A 109 10.99 -13.09 3.37
CA ARG A 109 10.50 -12.06 4.30
C ARG A 109 11.65 -11.72 5.25
N PRO A 110 11.99 -10.43 5.46
CA PRO A 110 13.07 -10.08 6.36
C PRO A 110 12.83 -10.79 7.69
N GLN A 111 13.79 -11.62 8.08
CA GLN A 111 13.71 -12.35 9.34
C GLN A 111 13.56 -11.29 10.43
N ALA A 112 12.60 -11.51 11.34
CA ALA A 112 12.46 -10.64 12.51
C ALA A 112 13.85 -10.49 13.17
N PRO A 113 14.26 -9.27 13.56
CA PRO A 113 15.59 -9.06 14.12
C PRO A 113 15.83 -10.05 15.24
N GLN A 114 17.02 -10.68 15.23
CA GLN A 114 17.40 -11.60 16.30
C GLN A 114 17.22 -10.87 17.63
N ARG A 115 16.51 -11.53 18.56
CA ARG A 115 16.25 -10.98 19.89
C ARG A 115 17.59 -10.61 20.53
N ILE A 116 17.86 -9.32 20.67
CA ILE A 116 19.03 -8.82 21.38
C ILE A 116 18.84 -9.23 22.84
N VAL A 117 19.75 -10.05 23.35
CA VAL A 117 19.78 -10.43 24.77
C VAL A 117 20.85 -9.58 25.43
N GLU A 118 20.45 -8.75 26.37
CA GLU A 118 21.37 -7.95 27.18
C GLU A 118 22.12 -8.89 28.14
N SER A 119 23.45 -8.78 28.17
CA SER A 119 24.31 -9.54 29.09
C SER A 119 25.03 -8.58 30.03
N HIS A 120 24.72 -8.65 31.32
CA HIS A 120 25.42 -7.89 32.36
C HIS A 120 26.18 -8.88 33.23
N VAL A 121 27.48 -9.03 32.96
CA VAL A 121 28.35 -9.92 33.72
C VAL A 121 28.98 -9.13 34.86
N ASP A 122 28.69 -9.56 36.09
CA ASP A 122 29.28 -8.95 37.28
C ASP A 122 30.78 -9.32 37.34
N PRO A 123 31.70 -8.32 37.38
CA PRO A 123 33.14 -8.55 37.38
C PRO A 123 33.67 -9.21 38.65
N THR A 124 32.89 -9.27 39.73
CA THR A 124 33.28 -9.88 41.00
C THR A 124 32.81 -11.32 41.17
N THR A 125 31.67 -11.68 40.59
CA THR A 125 31.07 -13.02 40.70
C THR A 125 31.16 -13.83 39.41
N GLY A 126 31.36 -13.18 38.26
CA GLY A 126 31.37 -13.82 36.95
C GLY A 126 30.00 -14.28 36.46
N GLU A 127 28.94 -14.00 37.23
CA GLU A 127 27.58 -14.37 36.90
C GLU A 127 26.91 -13.30 36.04
N ASN A 128 26.00 -13.72 35.14
CA ASN A 128 25.22 -12.81 34.32
C ASN A 128 23.90 -12.47 35.04
N GLU A 129 23.79 -11.25 35.55
CA GLU A 129 22.64 -10.76 36.31
C GLU A 129 21.33 -10.85 35.50
N MET A 130 21.43 -10.65 34.18
CA MET A 130 20.29 -10.73 33.26
C MET A 130 19.89 -12.18 32.95
N ALA A 131 20.78 -13.16 33.14
CA ALA A 131 20.47 -14.58 32.98
C ALA A 131 19.60 -15.11 34.14
N LEU A 132 19.85 -14.62 35.35
CA LEU A 132 19.03 -14.93 36.53
C LEU A 132 17.61 -14.37 36.39
N ALA A 133 17.46 -13.12 35.94
CA ALA A 133 16.16 -12.50 35.67
C ALA A 133 15.40 -13.21 34.53
N ALA A 134 16.10 -13.65 33.48
CA ALA A 134 15.51 -14.43 32.39
C ALA A 134 15.07 -15.83 32.84
N ALA A 135 15.87 -16.52 33.68
CA ALA A 135 15.52 -17.83 34.23
C ALA A 135 14.27 -17.75 35.13
N ASP A 136 14.19 -16.72 35.98
CA ASP A 136 13.07 -16.48 36.90
C ASP A 136 11.78 -16.10 36.12
N ALA A 137 11.89 -15.35 35.03
CA ALA A 137 10.79 -15.09 34.09
C ALA A 137 10.33 -16.36 33.34
N GLN A 138 11.27 -17.21 32.93
CA GLN A 138 10.99 -18.47 32.24
C GLN A 138 10.29 -19.48 33.18
N GLU A 139 10.66 -19.49 34.46
CA GLU A 139 10.05 -20.36 35.47
C GLU A 139 8.64 -19.88 35.85
N ARG A 140 8.40 -18.57 35.90
CA ARG A 140 7.05 -17.98 36.03
C ARG A 140 6.12 -18.32 34.85
N LEU A 141 6.66 -18.37 33.62
CA LEU A 141 5.92 -18.83 32.44
C LEU A 141 5.58 -20.34 32.53
N LYS A 142 6.52 -21.16 32.99
CA LYS A 142 6.32 -22.62 33.17
C LYS A 142 5.30 -22.95 34.26
N ARG A 143 5.14 -22.10 35.28
CA ARG A 143 4.10 -22.21 36.32
C ARG A 143 2.70 -21.80 35.85
N GLY A 144 2.50 -21.59 34.54
CA GLY A 144 1.19 -21.38 33.94
C GLY A 144 0.62 -19.96 34.11
N ALA A 145 1.44 -19.00 34.55
CA ALA A 145 1.05 -17.59 34.48
C ALA A 145 1.18 -17.12 33.02
N SER A 146 0.04 -16.92 32.35
CA SER A 146 0.03 -16.34 31.01
C SER A 146 0.53 -14.89 31.09
N ALA A 147 1.59 -14.61 30.33
CA ALA A 147 2.26 -13.31 30.30
C ALA A 147 1.35 -12.12 29.89
N GLY A 148 0.13 -12.40 29.40
CA GLY A 148 -0.85 -11.38 28.98
C GLY A 148 -1.92 -11.02 30.00
N LEU A 149 -2.17 -11.82 31.05
CA LEU A 149 -3.27 -11.55 31.99
C LEU A 149 -2.80 -11.07 33.38
N ALA A 150 -1.53 -11.33 33.73
CA ALA A 150 -0.95 -10.90 35.00
C ALA A 150 -0.40 -9.46 34.98
N THR A 151 -0.12 -8.90 33.80
CA THR A 151 0.39 -7.52 33.68
C THR A 151 -0.70 -6.47 33.93
N MET A 152 -1.98 -6.78 33.63
CA MET A 152 -3.08 -5.84 33.84
C MET A 152 -3.64 -5.88 35.27
N SER A 153 -3.75 -7.07 35.86
CA SER A 153 -4.31 -7.26 37.21
C SER A 153 -3.30 -7.01 38.33
N GLY A 154 -2.00 -7.21 38.05
CA GLY A 154 -0.92 -6.96 39.02
C GLY A 154 -0.58 -5.47 39.19
N PHE A 155 -0.55 -4.70 38.09
CA PHE A 155 -0.24 -3.27 38.13
C PHE A 155 -1.37 -2.42 38.74
N ALA A 156 -2.64 -2.73 38.44
CA ALA A 156 -3.79 -2.03 39.04
C ALA A 156 -3.86 -2.26 40.57
N ARG A 157 -3.56 -3.48 41.02
CA ARG A 157 -3.52 -3.82 42.45
C ARG A 157 -2.36 -3.15 43.20
N ALA A 158 -1.24 -2.89 42.53
CA ALA A 158 -0.09 -2.17 43.08
C ALA A 158 -0.36 -0.67 43.31
N GLN A 159 -1.39 -0.10 42.68
CA GLN A 159 -1.80 1.31 42.84
C GLN A 159 -3.12 1.48 43.64
N GLY A 160 -3.65 0.40 44.21
CA GLY A 160 -4.89 0.44 45.01
C GLY A 160 -6.18 0.66 44.22
N VAL A 161 -6.14 0.55 42.89
CA VAL A 161 -7.30 0.75 42.00
C VAL A 161 -7.92 -0.61 41.69
N ASP A 162 -9.18 -0.80 42.09
CA ASP A 162 -9.95 -2.01 41.85
C ASP A 162 -10.86 -1.83 40.62
N LEU A 163 -10.65 -2.65 39.59
CA LEU A 163 -11.39 -2.63 38.32
C LEU A 163 -12.89 -2.92 38.51
N ALA A 164 -13.25 -3.66 39.57
CA ALA A 164 -14.64 -4.00 39.85
C ALA A 164 -15.40 -2.91 40.65
N ARG A 165 -14.70 -1.86 41.10
CA ARG A 165 -15.28 -0.80 41.94
C ARG A 165 -14.88 0.59 41.41
N PRO A 166 -15.75 1.24 40.60
CA PRO A 166 -15.47 2.54 39.96
C PRO A 166 -15.10 3.67 40.94
N GLU A 167 -15.51 3.53 42.19
CA GLU A 167 -15.28 4.47 43.29
C GLU A 167 -13.79 4.56 43.68
N THR A 168 -13.01 3.53 43.35
CA THR A 168 -11.58 3.44 43.65
C THR A 168 -10.69 4.05 42.55
N TRP A 169 -11.29 4.54 41.46
CA TRP A 169 -10.55 4.98 40.27
C TRP A 169 -9.80 6.32 40.45
N GLY A 170 -10.04 7.04 41.54
CA GLY A 170 -9.17 8.12 42.04
C GLY A 170 -8.58 9.07 41.00
N SER A 171 -7.41 9.64 41.30
CA SER A 171 -6.65 10.48 40.36
C SER A 171 -5.62 9.64 39.60
N VAL A 172 -6.02 9.11 38.44
CA VAL A 172 -5.14 8.35 37.54
C VAL A 172 -4.06 9.28 36.96
N PRO A 173 -2.75 8.96 37.11
CA PRO A 173 -1.68 9.81 36.60
C PRO A 173 -1.68 9.89 35.07
N ARG A 174 -1.16 10.98 34.51
CA ARG A 174 -1.08 11.14 33.04
C ARG A 174 -0.18 10.05 32.46
N ASN A 175 -0.73 9.28 31.51
CA ASN A 175 -0.17 8.07 30.88
C ASN A 175 -0.30 6.76 31.66
N ALA A 176 -1.10 6.69 32.74
CA ALA A 176 -1.48 5.39 33.29
C ALA A 176 -2.48 4.64 32.39
N PRO A 177 -2.46 3.29 32.41
CA PRO A 177 -3.40 2.46 31.66
C PRO A 177 -4.84 2.77 32.07
N CYS A 178 -5.75 2.76 31.08
CA CYS A 178 -7.15 3.12 31.28
C CYS A 178 -7.84 2.11 32.23
N PRO A 179 -8.46 2.55 33.34
CA PRO A 179 -9.05 1.64 34.32
C PRO A 179 -10.35 0.95 33.86
N CYS A 180 -10.95 1.33 32.73
CA CYS A 180 -12.13 0.64 32.17
C CYS A 180 -11.78 -0.47 31.17
N GLY A 181 -10.49 -0.70 30.89
CA GLY A 181 -10.02 -1.55 29.78
C GLY A 181 -9.79 -0.75 28.50
#